data_AF-A0A354TKK1-F1
#
_entry.id   AF-A0A354TKK1-F1
#
_cell.length_a   1.000
_cell.length_b   1.000
_cell.length_c   1.000
_cell.angle_alpha   90.00
_cell.angle_beta   90.00
_cell.angle_gamma   90.00
#
_symmetry.space_group_name_H-M   'P 1'
#
loop_
_entity.id
_entity.type
_entity.pdbx_description
1 polymer ?
#
loop_
_entity_poly.entity_id
_entity_poly.type
_entity_poly.pdbx_seq_one_letter_code
_entity_poly.pdbx_strand_id
1 'polypeptide(L)'
;MNIPFRPSEIKGYTFVFQAARPPLMLASNLHRNSQMRVRTTAYTHDESDHIVYGVKNAIGTNLKFGNVRSAAADWSRFPVGTKFRIAGQPGVVYEVDDYGSALVGTGTIDLYKPSQSMMNNWGVRHVDIEVIQWGSFERSMQLMRDRTKWKHVRAMMEDIEARLRTAGLPAGKLPITASL
;
A
#
# COMPACT_ATOMS: atom_id res chain seq x y z
N MET A 1 -46.79 49.16 -6.82
CA MET A 1 -46.67 47.84 -6.16
C MET A 1 -45.42 47.18 -6.71
N ASN A 2 -44.34 47.10 -5.92
CA ASN A 2 -43.04 46.58 -6.36
C ASN A 2 -42.67 45.43 -5.41
N ILE A 3 -42.77 44.19 -5.88
CA ILE A 3 -42.45 43.00 -5.08
C ILE A 3 -40.96 42.68 -5.31
N PRO A 4 -40.12 42.63 -4.27
CA PRO A 4 -38.68 42.48 -4.44
C PRO A 4 -38.26 41.04 -4.78
N PHE A 5 -37.14 40.98 -5.49
CA PHE A 5 -36.28 39.84 -5.79
C PHE A 5 -36.10 38.87 -4.60
N ARG A 6 -36.26 37.56 -4.85
CA ARG A 6 -35.88 36.48 -3.93
C ARG A 6 -34.83 35.59 -4.60
N PRO A 7 -33.53 35.71 -4.26
CA PRO A 7 -32.57 34.68 -4.61
C PRO A 7 -32.76 33.50 -3.65
N SER A 8 -32.93 32.30 -4.21
CA SER A 8 -32.89 31.04 -3.46
C SER A 8 -31.51 30.86 -2.83
N GLU A 9 -31.48 30.53 -1.54
CA GLU A 9 -30.27 30.21 -0.79
C GLU A 9 -29.55 29.02 -1.43
N ILE A 10 -28.48 29.30 -2.18
CA ILE A 10 -27.48 28.29 -2.51
C ILE A 10 -26.58 28.18 -1.28
N LYS A 11 -26.76 27.10 -0.50
CA LYS A 11 -25.86 26.74 0.61
C LYS A 11 -24.50 26.33 0.03
N GLY A 12 -23.63 27.31 -0.20
CA GLY A 12 -22.22 27.08 -0.45
C GLY A 12 -21.51 26.70 0.85
N TYR A 13 -21.01 25.47 0.94
CA TYR A 13 -20.05 25.10 1.97
C TYR A 13 -18.64 25.24 1.39
N THR A 14 -17.99 26.37 1.68
CA THR A 14 -16.54 26.51 1.51
C THR A 14 -15.87 25.81 2.68
N PHE A 15 -15.35 24.59 2.46
CA PHE A 15 -14.40 24.00 3.39
C PHE A 15 -13.01 24.53 3.06
N VAL A 16 -12.48 25.39 3.94
CA VAL A 16 -11.05 25.70 3.97
C VAL A 16 -10.34 24.41 4.38
N PHE A 17 -9.67 23.76 3.42
CA PHE A 17 -8.81 22.62 3.67
C PHE A 17 -7.53 23.13 4.37
N GLN A 18 -7.62 23.42 5.67
CA GLN A 18 -6.42 23.46 6.48
C GLN A 18 -5.97 22.01 6.65
N ALA A 19 -4.98 21.61 5.84
CA ALA A 19 -4.35 20.30 5.98
C ALA A 19 -3.97 20.12 7.45
N ALA A 20 -4.65 19.19 8.12
CA ALA A 20 -4.30 18.78 9.47
C ALA A 20 -2.86 18.24 9.40
N ARG A 21 -1.90 19.08 9.78
CA ARG A 21 -0.57 18.61 10.13
C ARG A 21 -0.79 17.69 11.34
N PRO A 22 -0.35 16.42 11.29
CA PRO A 22 -0.44 15.56 12.46
C PRO A 22 0.27 16.28 13.63
N PRO A 23 -0.25 16.18 14.87
CA PRO A 23 0.36 16.86 16.01
C PRO A 23 1.83 16.48 16.08
N LEU A 24 2.71 17.48 16.04
CA LEU A 24 4.18 17.35 16.03
C LEU A 24 4.70 16.50 17.21
N MET A 25 3.89 16.30 18.25
CA MET A 25 4.16 15.42 19.40
C MET A 25 4.17 13.91 19.07
N LEU A 26 3.51 13.45 17.98
CA LEU A 26 3.61 12.04 17.55
C LEU A 26 4.80 11.79 16.61
N ALA A 27 5.31 12.85 15.96
CA ALA A 27 6.43 12.77 15.04
C ALA A 27 7.79 12.75 15.78
N SER A 28 7.88 13.36 16.96
CA SER A 28 9.15 13.50 17.71
C SER A 28 9.59 12.24 18.46
N ASN A 29 8.69 11.27 18.70
CA ASN A 29 9.03 10.00 19.37
C ASN A 29 9.37 8.84 18.42
N LEU A 30 9.30 9.04 17.10
CA LEU A 30 9.54 8.00 16.08
C LEU A 30 11.00 7.84 15.65
N HIS A 31 11.93 8.64 16.21
CA HIS A 31 13.38 8.44 16.03
C HIS A 31 13.97 7.30 16.85
N ARG A 32 13.14 6.46 17.50
CA ARG A 32 13.59 5.11 17.83
C ARG A 32 13.41 4.23 16.61
N ASN A 33 14.54 3.87 16.01
CA ASN A 33 14.85 2.65 15.28
C ASN A 33 13.99 1.44 15.70
N SER A 34 12.69 1.43 15.40
CA SER A 34 11.84 0.27 15.65
C SER A 34 12.06 -0.68 14.49
N GLN A 35 13.21 -1.35 14.51
CA GLN A 35 13.47 -2.47 13.61
C GLN A 35 12.33 -3.48 13.78
N MET A 36 11.67 -3.79 12.67
CA MET A 36 10.59 -4.77 12.63
C MET A 36 11.15 -6.07 12.08
N ARG A 37 11.00 -7.16 12.84
CA ARG A 37 11.35 -8.49 12.33
C ARG A 37 10.21 -9.02 11.46
N VAL A 38 10.48 -9.20 10.17
CA VAL A 38 9.48 -9.64 9.18
C VAL A 38 9.91 -10.93 8.50
N ARG A 39 8.93 -11.78 8.15
CA ARG A 39 9.20 -12.91 7.26
C ARG A 39 9.33 -12.39 5.84
N THR A 40 10.36 -12.83 5.14
CA THR A 40 10.59 -12.51 3.73
C THR A 40 10.74 -13.75 2.89
N THR A 41 10.23 -13.67 1.68
CA THR A 41 10.44 -14.61 0.59
C THR A 41 11.04 -13.86 -0.61
N ALA A 42 11.26 -14.54 -1.72
CA ALA A 42 11.58 -13.90 -2.98
C ALA A 42 10.78 -14.52 -4.12
N TYR A 43 10.48 -13.70 -5.13
CA TYR A 43 9.84 -14.11 -6.37
C TYR A 43 10.63 -13.59 -7.58
N THR A 44 10.38 -14.19 -8.74
CA THR A 44 10.87 -13.68 -10.03
C THR A 44 9.77 -13.71 -11.08
N HIS A 45 9.89 -12.85 -12.09
CA HIS A 45 8.99 -12.81 -13.23
C HIS A 45 9.15 -14.01 -14.18
N ASP A 46 10.23 -14.78 -14.02
CA ASP A 46 10.50 -16.03 -14.75
C ASP A 46 9.71 -17.23 -14.21
N GLU A 47 8.94 -17.09 -13.13
CA GLU A 47 8.11 -18.17 -12.59
C GLU A 47 6.88 -18.39 -13.48
N SER A 48 6.49 -19.66 -13.65
CA SER A 48 5.37 -20.10 -14.50
C SER A 48 4.07 -19.33 -14.25
N ASP A 49 3.84 -18.94 -12.99
CA ASP A 49 2.63 -18.23 -12.55
C ASP A 49 2.68 -16.70 -12.84
N HIS A 50 3.82 -16.16 -13.30
CA HIS A 50 4.03 -14.75 -13.65
C HIS A 50 4.01 -14.46 -15.16
N ILE A 51 3.96 -15.49 -16.02
CA ILE A 51 4.04 -15.35 -17.49
C ILE A 51 2.97 -14.38 -18.05
N VAL A 52 1.79 -14.33 -17.43
CA VAL A 52 0.67 -13.47 -17.88
C VAL A 52 0.92 -11.97 -17.60
N TYR A 53 1.69 -11.62 -16.56
CA TYR A 53 1.94 -10.24 -16.16
C TYR A 53 3.34 -9.74 -16.58
N GLY A 54 4.23 -10.66 -16.96
CA GLY A 54 5.60 -10.34 -17.38
C GLY A 54 6.33 -9.54 -16.31
N VAL A 55 6.96 -8.43 -16.72
CA VAL A 55 7.76 -7.57 -15.83
C VAL A 55 6.93 -6.48 -15.14
N LYS A 56 5.59 -6.55 -15.12
CA LYS A 56 4.75 -5.50 -14.54
C LYS A 56 4.34 -5.79 -13.10
N ASN A 57 4.43 -4.78 -12.23
CA ASN A 57 3.91 -4.84 -10.87
C ASN A 57 2.42 -4.46 -10.80
N ALA A 58 1.79 -4.64 -9.64
CA ALA A 58 0.39 -4.32 -9.42
C ALA A 58 0.02 -2.84 -9.67
N ILE A 59 0.96 -1.90 -9.72
CA ILE A 59 0.67 -0.50 -10.09
C ILE A 59 0.79 -0.21 -11.60
N GLY A 60 1.14 -1.21 -12.42
CA GLY A 60 1.22 -1.11 -13.89
C GLY A 60 2.58 -0.63 -14.43
N THR A 61 3.59 -0.52 -13.57
CA THR A 61 4.97 -0.13 -13.92
C THR A 61 5.88 -1.34 -13.99
N ASN A 62 7.10 -1.19 -14.51
CA ASN A 62 8.06 -2.30 -14.53
C ASN A 62 8.61 -2.59 -13.13
N LEU A 63 8.83 -3.87 -12.84
CA LEU A 63 9.53 -4.35 -11.65
C LEU A 63 10.94 -3.75 -11.59
N LYS A 64 11.32 -3.27 -10.40
CA LYS A 64 12.56 -2.53 -10.19
C LYS A 64 13.61 -3.43 -9.56
N PHE A 65 14.83 -3.39 -10.11
CA PHE A 65 16.00 -3.99 -9.49
C PHE A 65 17.24 -3.10 -9.63
N GLY A 66 17.67 -2.51 -8.53
CA GLY A 66 18.80 -1.59 -8.45
C GLY A 66 18.96 -1.10 -7.01
N ASN A 67 19.18 0.21 -6.83
CA ASN A 67 19.16 0.87 -5.52
C ASN A 67 17.74 0.95 -4.93
N VAL A 68 16.72 0.99 -5.80
CA VAL A 68 15.31 0.78 -5.44
C VAL A 68 14.86 -0.55 -6.01
N ARG A 69 14.20 -1.38 -5.19
CA ARG A 69 13.74 -2.72 -5.57
C ARG A 69 12.27 -2.91 -5.28
N SER A 70 11.56 -3.55 -6.19
CA SER A 70 10.15 -3.90 -5.99
C SER A 70 9.99 -4.95 -4.89
N ALA A 71 8.89 -4.84 -4.16
CA ALA A 71 8.47 -5.80 -3.16
C ALA A 71 6.95 -5.98 -3.25
N ALA A 72 6.51 -7.22 -3.10
CA ALA A 72 5.11 -7.55 -2.96
C ALA A 72 4.75 -7.73 -1.48
N ALA A 73 3.58 -7.26 -1.08
CA ALA A 73 3.08 -7.45 0.27
C ALA A 73 1.55 -7.40 0.30
N ASP A 74 0.99 -7.78 1.46
CA ASP A 74 -0.39 -7.46 1.80
C ASP A 74 -0.55 -5.94 2.01
N TRP A 75 -1.26 -5.27 1.10
CA TRP A 75 -1.47 -3.82 1.14
C TRP A 75 -2.31 -3.34 2.33
N SER A 76 -3.03 -4.22 3.03
CA SER A 76 -3.67 -3.87 4.29
C SER A 76 -2.68 -3.77 5.46
N ARG A 77 -1.46 -4.29 5.30
CA ARG A 77 -0.38 -4.26 6.30
C ARG A 77 0.75 -3.33 5.90
N PHE A 78 1.21 -3.45 4.67
CA PHE A 78 2.21 -2.59 4.06
C PHE A 78 1.58 -1.91 2.85
N PRO A 79 0.91 -0.76 3.02
CA PRO A 79 0.23 -0.09 1.93
C PRO A 79 1.19 0.28 0.81
N VAL A 80 0.64 0.42 -0.40
CA VAL A 80 1.39 0.74 -1.60
C VAL A 80 2.21 2.02 -1.42
N GLY A 81 3.46 1.99 -1.85
CA GLY A 81 4.43 3.06 -1.66
C GLY A 81 5.20 3.00 -0.34
N THR A 82 4.97 1.98 0.51
CA THR A 82 5.81 1.77 1.69
C THR A 82 7.26 1.52 1.26
N LYS A 83 8.20 2.25 1.85
CA LYS A 83 9.64 2.12 1.61
C LYS A 83 10.36 1.66 2.86
N PHE A 84 11.22 0.67 2.71
CA PHE A 84 11.98 0.11 3.82
C PHE A 84 13.39 -0.32 3.40
N ARG A 85 14.28 -0.47 4.37
CA ARG A 85 15.60 -1.08 4.23
C ARG A 85 15.66 -2.37 5.04
N ILE A 86 16.48 -3.30 4.60
CA ILE A 86 16.88 -4.46 5.39
C ILE A 86 18.17 -4.09 6.12
N ALA A 87 18.26 -4.36 7.43
CA ALA A 87 19.40 -3.90 8.25
C ALA A 87 20.78 -4.29 7.69
N GLY A 88 20.89 -5.46 7.05
CA GLY A 88 22.11 -5.94 6.38
C GLY A 88 22.33 -5.43 4.95
N GLN A 89 21.47 -4.55 4.42
CA GLN A 89 21.54 -3.99 3.05
C GLN A 89 21.22 -2.48 3.04
N PRO A 90 21.99 -1.64 3.75
CA PRO A 90 21.64 -0.22 3.93
C PRO A 90 21.61 0.61 2.62
N GLY A 91 22.33 0.15 1.58
CA GLY A 91 22.35 0.79 0.25
C GLY A 91 21.15 0.45 -0.64
N VAL A 92 20.22 -0.39 -0.18
CA VAL A 92 19.08 -0.87 -0.96
C VAL A 92 17.79 -0.45 -0.29
N VAL A 93 16.96 0.30 -1.01
CA VAL A 93 15.59 0.61 -0.62
C VAL A 93 14.65 -0.35 -1.33
N TYR A 94 13.74 -0.95 -0.58
CA TYR A 94 12.63 -1.70 -1.11
C TYR A 94 11.38 -0.83 -1.12
N GLU A 95 10.59 -0.90 -2.19
CA GLU A 95 9.32 -0.21 -2.33
C GLU A 95 8.21 -1.23 -2.55
N VAL A 96 7.17 -1.15 -1.73
CA VAL A 96 5.98 -1.97 -1.89
C VAL A 96 5.16 -1.40 -3.05
N ASP A 97 5.30 -2.01 -4.21
CA ASP A 97 4.60 -1.64 -5.45
C ASP A 97 3.82 -2.80 -6.07
N ASP A 98 3.80 -3.95 -5.39
CA ASP A 98 3.16 -5.17 -5.83
C ASP A 98 2.38 -5.87 -4.69
N TYR A 99 1.54 -6.85 -5.03
CA TYR A 99 0.86 -7.72 -4.06
C TYR A 99 0.61 -9.11 -4.65
N GLY A 100 0.38 -10.09 -3.78
CA GLY A 100 0.10 -11.48 -4.19
C GLY A 100 -0.88 -12.17 -3.24
N SER A 101 -1.68 -13.09 -3.78
CA SER A 101 -2.71 -13.82 -3.01
C SER A 101 -2.13 -14.59 -1.83
N ALA A 102 -0.94 -15.19 -1.99
CA ALA A 102 -0.24 -15.95 -0.96
C ALA A 102 0.28 -15.08 0.21
N LEU A 103 0.31 -13.75 0.06
CA LEU A 103 0.86 -12.83 1.05
C LEU A 103 -0.21 -12.30 2.01
N VAL A 104 -1.47 -12.26 1.58
CA VAL A 104 -2.59 -11.67 2.33
C VAL A 104 -2.78 -12.38 3.67
N GLY A 105 -2.80 -11.62 4.77
CA GLY A 105 -2.95 -12.11 6.13
C GLY A 105 -1.69 -12.71 6.77
N THR A 106 -0.61 -12.91 6.01
CA THR A 106 0.59 -13.62 6.51
C THR A 106 1.61 -12.73 7.21
N GLY A 107 1.61 -11.42 6.91
CA GLY A 107 2.68 -10.50 7.32
C GLY A 107 4.02 -10.70 6.59
N THR A 108 4.03 -11.49 5.50
CA THR A 108 5.21 -11.73 4.66
C THR A 108 5.42 -10.60 3.67
N ILE A 109 6.68 -10.24 3.44
CA ILE A 109 7.09 -9.38 2.32
C ILE A 109 7.88 -10.22 1.31
N ASP A 110 7.46 -10.21 0.06
CA ASP A 110 8.10 -10.96 -1.01
C ASP A 110 8.99 -10.05 -1.86
N LEU A 111 10.28 -10.38 -1.97
CA LEU A 111 11.27 -9.48 -2.57
C LEU A 111 11.52 -9.86 -4.03
N TYR A 112 11.35 -8.90 -4.94
CA TYR A 112 11.62 -9.16 -6.35
C TYR A 112 13.11 -9.47 -6.60
N LYS A 113 13.36 -10.49 -7.41
CA LYS A 113 14.67 -10.88 -7.94
C LYS A 113 14.60 -11.03 -9.46
N PRO A 114 15.63 -10.61 -10.20
CA PRO A 114 15.62 -10.64 -11.66
C PRO A 114 15.95 -12.03 -12.24
N SER A 115 16.26 -13.03 -11.40
CA SER A 115 16.54 -14.39 -11.85
C SER A 115 16.22 -15.41 -10.76
N GLN A 116 15.91 -16.64 -11.18
CA GLN A 116 15.66 -17.76 -10.26
C GLN A 116 16.87 -18.06 -9.36
N SER A 117 18.09 -17.92 -9.86
CA SER A 117 19.30 -18.09 -9.04
C SER A 117 19.35 -17.10 -7.88
N MET A 118 19.06 -15.82 -8.14
CA MET A 118 19.01 -14.79 -7.08
C MET A 118 17.83 -14.97 -6.12
N MET A 119 16.70 -15.48 -6.63
CA MET A 119 15.55 -15.89 -5.82
C MET A 119 15.90 -17.02 -4.87
N ASN A 120 16.50 -18.10 -5.38
CA ASN A 120 16.92 -19.26 -4.58
C ASN A 120 18.00 -18.90 -3.56
N ASN A 121 18.97 -18.07 -3.94
CA ASN A 121 20.00 -17.56 -3.03
C ASN A 121 19.39 -16.72 -1.88
N TRP A 122 18.23 -16.09 -2.11
CA TRP A 122 17.49 -15.42 -1.05
C TRP A 122 16.67 -16.42 -0.22
N GLY A 123 15.82 -17.24 -0.83
CA GLY A 123 14.97 -18.19 -0.10
C GLY A 123 14.08 -17.54 0.97
N VAL A 124 13.50 -18.36 1.85
CA VAL A 124 12.66 -17.88 2.96
C VAL A 124 13.54 -17.54 4.16
N ARG A 125 13.37 -16.35 4.73
CA ARG A 125 14.10 -15.94 5.94
C ARG A 125 13.38 -14.83 6.71
N HIS A 126 13.69 -14.70 7.99
CA HIS A 126 13.27 -13.55 8.78
C HIS A 126 14.38 -12.52 8.80
N VAL A 127 14.04 -11.25 8.54
CA VAL A 127 15.00 -10.14 8.53
C VAL A 127 14.46 -8.99 9.34
N ASP A 128 15.36 -8.17 9.87
CA ASP A 128 15.01 -6.90 10.48
C ASP A 128 14.94 -5.82 9.41
N ILE A 129 13.78 -5.15 9.33
CA ILE A 129 13.56 -4.02 8.43
C ILE A 129 13.45 -2.71 9.21
N GLU A 130 13.88 -1.65 8.55
CA GLU A 130 13.65 -0.28 8.94
C GLU A 130 12.68 0.35 7.93
N VAL A 131 11.47 0.71 8.36
CA VAL A 131 10.52 1.42 7.50
C VAL A 131 10.94 2.89 7.43
N ILE A 132 11.32 3.33 6.24
CA ILE A 132 11.72 4.72 5.96
C ILE A 132 10.48 5.60 5.77
N GLN A 133 9.47 5.05 5.09
CA GLN A 133 8.25 5.77 4.77
C GLN A 133 7.10 4.79 4.65
N TRP A 134 5.99 5.04 5.35
CA TRP A 134 4.76 4.28 5.14
C TRP A 134 4.05 4.72 3.84
N GLY A 135 3.43 3.75 3.17
CA GLY A 135 2.59 3.98 2.00
C GLY A 135 1.22 4.55 2.34
N SER A 136 0.31 4.56 1.36
CA SER A 136 -1.04 5.09 1.52
C SER A 136 -2.13 4.03 1.36
N PHE A 137 -2.91 3.81 2.42
CA PHE A 137 -4.08 2.93 2.39
C PHE A 137 -5.15 3.40 1.40
N GLU A 138 -5.38 4.71 1.31
CA GLU A 138 -6.30 5.28 0.32
C GLU A 138 -5.86 4.95 -1.10
N ARG A 139 -4.56 5.14 -1.39
CA ARG A 139 -4.00 4.82 -2.70
C ARG A 139 -4.09 3.32 -3.02
N SER A 140 -3.84 2.47 -2.02
CA SER A 140 -4.04 1.02 -2.14
C SER A 140 -5.48 0.69 -2.52
N MET A 141 -6.47 1.25 -1.85
CA MET A 141 -7.88 1.02 -2.17
C MET A 141 -8.25 1.51 -3.58
N GLN A 142 -7.79 2.69 -3.97
CA GLN A 142 -8.03 3.24 -5.31
C GLN A 142 -7.49 2.31 -6.43
N LEU A 143 -6.29 1.75 -6.24
CA LEU A 143 -5.67 0.85 -7.20
C LEU A 143 -6.33 -0.54 -7.24
N MET A 144 -6.90 -0.98 -6.11
CA MET A 144 -7.58 -2.27 -5.98
C MET A 144 -9.06 -2.25 -6.34
N ARG A 145 -9.68 -1.06 -6.45
CA ARG A 145 -11.14 -0.89 -6.60
C ARG A 145 -11.76 -1.76 -7.71
N ASP A 146 -11.08 -1.85 -8.86
CA ASP A 146 -11.57 -2.55 -10.05
C ASP A 146 -11.11 -4.03 -10.10
N ARG A 147 -10.47 -4.51 -9.03
CA ARG A 147 -9.88 -5.86 -8.92
C ARG A 147 -10.54 -6.73 -7.86
N THR A 148 -11.65 -6.25 -7.29
CA THR A 148 -12.44 -6.89 -6.22
C THR A 148 -13.11 -8.20 -6.63
N LYS A 149 -13.09 -8.57 -7.93
CA LYS A 149 -13.49 -9.93 -8.35
C LYS A 149 -12.64 -11.02 -7.67
N TRP A 150 -11.39 -10.70 -7.30
CA TRP A 150 -10.48 -11.63 -6.63
C TRP A 150 -10.66 -11.61 -5.12
N LYS A 151 -10.85 -12.78 -4.50
CA LYS A 151 -11.10 -12.93 -3.05
C LYS A 151 -10.02 -12.27 -2.20
N HIS A 152 -8.76 -12.44 -2.56
CA HIS A 152 -7.63 -11.87 -1.81
C HIS A 152 -7.59 -10.34 -1.87
N VAL A 153 -8.05 -9.73 -2.98
CA VAL A 153 -8.17 -8.26 -3.08
C VAL A 153 -9.29 -7.75 -2.18
N ARG A 154 -10.44 -8.44 -2.13
CA ARG A 154 -11.54 -8.07 -1.22
C ARG A 154 -11.11 -8.14 0.25
N ALA A 155 -10.41 -9.21 0.63
CA ALA A 155 -9.87 -9.34 1.98
C ALA A 155 -8.96 -8.15 2.36
N MET A 156 -8.06 -7.73 1.47
CA MET A 156 -7.22 -6.54 1.73
C MET A 156 -8.05 -5.25 1.86
N MET A 157 -9.07 -5.05 1.02
CA MET A 157 -9.96 -3.88 1.11
C MET A 157 -10.71 -3.85 2.45
N GLU A 158 -11.30 -4.99 2.84
CA GLU A 158 -12.03 -5.14 4.10
C GLU A 158 -11.13 -4.89 5.32
N ASP A 159 -9.90 -5.41 5.31
CA ASP A 159 -8.92 -5.17 6.38
C ASP A 159 -8.49 -3.70 6.46
N ILE A 160 -8.32 -3.02 5.33
CA ILE A 160 -8.04 -1.58 5.29
C ILE A 160 -9.23 -0.80 5.90
N GLU A 161 -10.46 -1.09 5.49
CA GLU A 161 -11.66 -0.44 6.01
C GLU A 161 -11.82 -0.67 7.52
N ALA A 162 -11.57 -1.89 8.01
CA ALA A 162 -11.60 -2.20 9.44
C ALA A 162 -10.55 -1.39 10.23
N ARG A 163 -9.34 -1.24 9.68
CA ARG A 163 -8.27 -0.43 10.28
C ARG A 163 -8.63 1.05 10.34
N LEU A 164 -9.15 1.62 9.25
CA LEU A 164 -9.54 3.03 9.20
C LEU A 164 -10.67 3.33 10.19
N ARG A 165 -11.65 2.43 10.30
CA ARG A 165 -12.72 2.52 11.30
C ARG A 165 -12.16 2.51 12.73
N THR A 166 -11.25 1.58 13.03
CA THR A 166 -10.63 1.46 14.37
C THR A 166 -9.79 2.69 14.73
N ALA A 167 -9.12 3.31 13.74
CA ALA A 167 -8.30 4.50 13.93
C ALA A 167 -9.10 5.82 14.06
N GLY A 168 -10.44 5.79 13.96
CA GLY A 168 -11.28 6.98 14.04
C GLY A 168 -11.14 7.92 12.83
N LEU A 169 -10.54 7.47 11.73
CA LEU A 169 -10.46 8.24 10.48
C LEU A 169 -11.71 7.95 9.63
N PRO A 170 -12.36 8.96 9.02
CA PRO A 170 -13.51 8.72 8.17
C PRO A 170 -13.07 7.86 6.99
N ALA A 171 -13.59 6.63 6.92
CA ALA A 171 -13.47 5.81 5.73
C ALA A 171 -14.08 6.62 4.58
N GLY A 172 -13.25 6.97 3.59
CA GLY A 172 -13.70 7.70 2.42
C GLY A 172 -14.89 6.98 1.81
N LYS A 173 -16.05 7.63 1.78
CA LYS A 173 -17.24 7.14 1.10
C LYS A 173 -16.91 6.98 -0.38
N LEU A 174 -16.54 5.78 -0.81
CA LEU A 174 -16.69 5.39 -2.20
C LEU A 174 -18.13 4.89 -2.38
N PRO A 175 -18.97 5.54 -3.20
CA PRO A 175 -20.28 5.00 -3.51
C PRO A 175 -20.08 3.71 -4.31
N ILE A 176 -20.40 2.58 -3.68
CA ILE A 176 -20.55 1.30 -4.36
C ILE A 176 -21.91 1.36 -5.08
N THR A 177 -21.94 1.96 -6.27
CA THR A 177 -23.04 1.70 -7.19
C THR A 177 -22.84 0.30 -7.76
N ALA A 178 -23.50 -0.67 -7.12
CA ALA A 178 -23.87 -1.90 -7.78
C ALA A 178 -24.93 -1.55 -8.83
N SER A 179 -24.57 -1.62 -10.10
CA SER A 179 -25.56 -1.66 -11.18
C SER A 179 -25.80 -3.12 -11.54
N LEU A 180 -27.08 -3.47 -11.53
CA LEU A 180 -27.70 -4.69 -12.04
C LEU A 180 -27.36 -4.93 -13.51
#